data_AF-A0A8J5ZUP7-F1
#
_entry.id   AF-A0A8J5ZUP7-F1
#
_cell.length_a   1.000
_cell.length_b   1.000
_cell.length_c   1.000
_cell.angle_alpha   90.00
_cell.angle_beta   90.00
_cell.angle_gamma   90.00
#
_symmetry.space_group_name_H-M   'P 1'
#
loop_
_entity.id
_entity.type
_entity.pdbx_description
1 polymer ?
#
loop_
_entity_poly.entity_id
_entity_poly.type
_entity_poly.pdbx_seq_one_letter_code
_entity_poly.pdbx_strand_id
1 'polypeptide(L)'
;MIGQKVGNEIDQSSCIWRMNNAPTKGYEEDVGHMTMIRVVSHTSVPLLLKNPDYFFKEANTTIYVIWGPFRNMRKDGNGIVYNMLKKTVDIYPNAHIYVTTEKRMSHCDGVFKKETGKDR
;
A
#
# COMPACT_ATOMS: atom_id res chain seq x y z
N MET A 1 10.33 -5.66 15.08
CA MET A 1 10.68 -4.24 15.27
C MET A 1 10.48 -3.75 16.71
N ILE A 2 9.56 -4.32 17.49
CA ILE A 2 9.34 -3.86 18.87
C ILE A 2 10.63 -3.91 19.70
N GLY A 3 10.91 -2.85 20.44
CA GLY A 3 12.07 -2.69 21.33
C GLY A 3 13.39 -2.39 20.63
N GLN A 4 13.40 -2.14 19.32
CA GLN A 4 14.61 -1.79 18.58
C GLN A 4 14.97 -0.31 18.74
N LYS A 5 14.00 0.57 19.01
CA LYS A 5 14.18 2.00 19.25
C LYS A 5 14.90 2.75 18.11
N VAL A 6 14.72 2.28 16.87
CA VAL A 6 15.38 2.82 15.66
C VAL A 6 14.52 3.85 14.92
N GLY A 7 13.41 4.32 15.51
CA GLY A 7 12.47 5.20 14.83
C GLY A 7 13.08 6.52 14.34
N ASN A 8 13.94 7.14 15.15
CA ASN A 8 14.64 8.38 14.76
C ASN A 8 15.62 8.16 13.60
N GLU A 9 16.30 7.01 13.55
CA GLU A 9 17.19 6.66 12.44
C GLU A 9 16.40 6.46 11.15
N ILE A 10 15.25 5.77 11.23
CA ILE A 10 14.34 5.58 10.09
C ILE A 10 13.88 6.93 9.56
N ASP A 11 13.44 7.84 10.44
CA ASP A 11 12.90 9.15 10.05
C ASP A 11 13.96 10.10 9.44
N GLN A 12 15.27 9.80 9.58
CA GLN A 12 16.35 10.53 8.90
C GLN A 12 16.65 10.03 7.47
N SER A 13 16.00 8.95 7.04
CA SER A 13 16.21 8.39 5.70
C SER A 13 15.63 9.29 4.61
N SER A 14 16.30 9.36 3.46
CA SER A 14 15.82 10.15 2.31
C SER A 14 14.50 9.64 1.70
N CYS A 15 14.17 8.36 1.94
CA CYS A 15 12.94 7.75 1.48
C CYS A 15 12.51 6.60 2.39
N ILE A 16 11.25 6.62 2.85
CA ILE A 16 10.72 5.65 3.80
C ILE A 16 9.55 4.87 3.19
N TRP A 17 9.74 3.57 3.06
CA TRP A 17 8.77 2.63 2.49
C TRP A 17 8.12 1.81 3.61
N ARG A 18 6.79 1.66 3.53
CA ARG A 18 6.04 0.77 4.43
C ARG A 18 5.11 -0.15 3.65
N MET A 19 4.73 -1.25 4.28
CA MET A 19 3.91 -2.30 3.65
C MET A 19 2.51 -2.33 4.24
N ASN A 20 1.52 -2.51 3.37
CA ASN A 20 0.14 -2.78 3.72
C ASN A 20 -0.40 -1.80 4.77
N ASN A 21 -1.03 -2.31 5.83
CA ASN A 21 -1.60 -1.53 6.94
C ASN A 21 -0.66 -1.37 8.14
N ALA A 22 0.66 -1.59 7.98
CA ALA A 22 1.61 -1.46 9.09
C ALA A 22 1.54 -0.05 9.71
N PRO A 23 1.13 0.09 10.98
CA PRO A 23 0.96 1.40 11.62
C PRO A 23 2.31 2.01 11.99
N THR A 24 2.30 3.33 12.17
CA THR A 24 3.36 4.04 12.90
C THR A 24 2.84 4.46 14.27
N LYS A 25 1.60 4.97 14.31
CA LYS A 25 0.95 5.45 15.54
C LYS A 25 0.99 4.41 16.67
N GLY A 26 1.58 4.78 17.80
CA GLY A 26 1.79 3.92 18.98
C GLY A 26 3.04 3.02 18.92
N TYR A 27 3.87 3.14 17.89
CA TYR A 27 5.09 2.36 17.68
C TYR A 27 6.28 3.23 17.26
N GLU A 28 6.16 4.54 17.37
CA GLU A 28 7.03 5.47 16.66
C GLU A 28 8.47 5.45 17.16
N GLU A 29 8.70 5.12 18.43
CA GLU A 29 10.04 4.88 18.98
C GLU A 29 10.77 3.78 18.19
N ASP A 30 10.06 2.73 17.80
CA ASP A 30 10.63 1.55 17.15
C ASP A 30 10.65 1.64 15.63
N VAL A 31 9.65 2.30 15.03
CA VAL A 31 9.45 2.27 13.58
C VAL A 31 9.44 3.63 12.91
N GLY A 32 9.54 4.73 13.66
CA GLY A 32 9.47 6.09 13.13
C GLY A 32 8.03 6.52 12.83
N HIS A 33 7.85 7.80 12.55
CA HIS A 33 6.56 8.43 12.31
C HIS A 33 6.28 8.58 10.81
N MET A 34 7.32 8.74 10.00
CA MET A 34 7.19 9.13 8.60
C MET A 34 6.87 7.93 7.70
N THR A 35 6.06 8.18 6.67
CA THR A 35 5.84 7.26 5.56
C THR A 35 5.80 8.08 4.28
N MET A 36 6.63 7.75 3.30
CA MET A 36 6.61 8.43 1.99
C MET A 36 5.92 7.55 0.95
N ILE A 37 6.26 6.27 0.92
CA ILE A 37 5.66 5.30 0.00
C ILE A 37 5.07 4.15 0.80
N ARG A 38 3.86 3.76 0.45
CA ARG A 38 3.17 2.61 1.04
C ARG A 38 2.73 1.64 -0.04
N VAL A 39 3.35 0.47 -0.07
CA VAL A 39 3.01 -0.60 -1.03
C VAL A 39 1.98 -1.52 -0.39
N VAL A 40 0.83 -1.70 -1.03
CA VAL A 40 -0.34 -2.35 -0.44
C VAL A 40 -0.87 -3.45 -1.35
N SER A 41 -1.02 -4.66 -0.81
CA SER A 41 -1.77 -5.71 -1.48
C SER A 41 -3.26 -5.38 -1.52
N HIS A 42 -3.94 -5.76 -2.60
CA HIS A 42 -5.39 -5.68 -2.73
C HIS A 42 -6.15 -6.30 -1.53
N THR A 43 -5.59 -7.35 -0.91
CA THR A 43 -6.17 -7.98 0.29
C THR A 43 -6.11 -7.09 1.54
N SER A 44 -5.18 -6.14 1.58
CA SER A 44 -5.02 -5.19 2.69
C SER A 44 -5.81 -3.89 2.49
N VAL A 45 -6.33 -3.61 1.28
CA VAL A 45 -7.15 -2.40 1.04
C VAL A 45 -8.34 -2.30 1.99
N PRO A 46 -9.15 -3.36 2.24
CA PRO A 46 -10.23 -3.30 3.21
C PRO A 46 -9.76 -2.94 4.64
N LEU A 47 -8.51 -3.28 5.00
CA LEU A 47 -7.95 -2.96 6.31
C LEU A 47 -7.58 -1.48 6.43
N LEU A 48 -7.08 -0.86 5.36
CA LEU A 48 -6.84 0.59 5.34
C LEU A 48 -8.18 1.33 5.50
N LEU A 49 -9.23 0.83 4.85
CA LEU A 49 -10.56 1.42 4.90
C LEU A 49 -11.29 1.25 6.24
N LYS A 50 -10.74 0.48 7.19
CA LYS A 50 -11.21 0.49 8.59
C LYS A 50 -10.81 1.77 9.33
N ASN A 51 -9.76 2.45 8.89
CA ASN A 51 -9.33 3.73 9.44
C ASN A 51 -8.88 4.68 8.33
N PRO A 52 -9.83 5.11 7.46
CA PRO A 52 -9.49 5.83 6.25
C PRO A 52 -8.96 7.23 6.53
N ASP A 53 -9.36 7.88 7.62
CA ASP A 53 -8.84 9.20 7.99
C ASP A 53 -7.35 9.14 8.35
N TYR A 54 -6.92 8.12 9.10
CA TYR A 54 -5.49 7.95 9.38
C TYR A 54 -4.67 7.79 8.08
N PHE A 55 -5.11 6.91 7.17
CA PHE A 55 -4.34 6.63 5.95
C PHE A 55 -4.47 7.72 4.88
N PHE A 56 -5.64 8.32 4.67
CA PHE A 56 -5.90 9.16 3.50
C PHE A 56 -6.12 10.64 3.82
N LYS A 57 -6.25 11.00 5.11
CA LYS A 57 -6.37 12.40 5.56
C LYS A 57 -5.18 12.85 6.39
N GLU A 58 -4.83 12.12 7.44
CA GLU A 58 -3.65 12.42 8.27
C GLU A 58 -2.36 12.16 7.48
N ALA A 59 -2.25 11.00 6.83
CA ALA A 59 -1.12 10.64 5.97
C ALA A 59 -1.30 11.08 4.50
N ASN A 60 -1.78 12.30 4.26
CA ASN A 60 -2.12 12.80 2.91
C ASN A 60 -0.91 12.98 1.96
N THR A 61 0.31 13.05 2.49
CA THR A 61 1.55 13.11 1.72
C THR A 61 2.08 11.72 1.32
N THR A 62 1.51 10.64 1.85
CA THR A 62 1.92 9.27 1.51
C THR A 62 1.44 8.89 0.12
N ILE A 63 2.36 8.36 -0.69
CA ILE A 63 2.05 7.75 -1.99
C ILE A 63 1.69 6.28 -1.76
N TYR A 64 0.47 5.91 -2.14
CA TYR A 64 -0.03 4.55 -2.06
C TYR A 64 0.14 3.84 -3.39
N VAL A 65 0.83 2.70 -3.39
CA VAL A 65 1.00 1.83 -4.57
C VAL A 65 0.28 0.52 -4.31
N ILE A 66 -0.89 0.34 -4.91
CA ILE A 66 -1.74 -0.83 -4.73
C ILE A 66 -1.46 -1.87 -5.82
N TRP A 67 -1.28 -3.12 -5.43
CA TRP A 67 -1.09 -4.24 -6.36
C TRP A 67 -2.10 -5.36 -6.08
N GLY A 68 -2.51 -6.09 -7.13
CA GLY A 68 -3.48 -7.16 -6.99
C GLY A 68 -3.73 -7.92 -8.29
N PRO A 69 -4.39 -9.08 -8.23
CA PRO A 69 -4.75 -9.86 -9.40
C PRO A 69 -5.79 -9.10 -10.24
N PHE A 70 -5.77 -9.33 -11.54
CA PHE A 70 -6.66 -8.67 -12.51
C PHE A 70 -8.12 -8.69 -12.05
N ARG A 71 -8.62 -9.86 -11.61
CA ARG A 71 -10.02 -10.05 -11.16
C ARG A 71 -10.49 -8.99 -10.15
N ASN A 72 -9.63 -8.63 -9.20
CA ASN A 72 -9.96 -7.67 -8.13
C ASN A 72 -9.71 -6.22 -8.54
N MET A 73 -8.86 -6.00 -9.56
CA MET A 73 -8.41 -4.70 -10.02
C MET A 73 -9.06 -4.26 -11.36
N ARG A 74 -10.07 -4.99 -11.85
CA ARG A 74 -10.80 -4.67 -13.09
C ARG A 74 -11.40 -3.26 -13.02
N LYS A 75 -11.26 -2.50 -14.11
CA LYS A 75 -11.76 -1.13 -14.23
C LYS A 75 -13.18 -1.03 -14.79
N ASP A 76 -13.74 -2.15 -15.24
CA ASP A 76 -15.07 -2.26 -15.87
C ASP A 76 -16.24 -2.36 -14.86
N GLY A 77 -16.00 -2.00 -13.61
CA GLY A 77 -17.00 -2.08 -12.54
C GLY A 77 -17.07 -3.43 -11.83
N ASN A 78 -16.38 -4.48 -12.30
CA ASN A 78 -16.35 -5.78 -11.61
C ASN A 78 -15.14 -5.96 -10.67
N GLY A 79 -14.21 -5.01 -10.64
CA GLY A 79 -13.05 -5.06 -9.76
C GLY A 79 -13.39 -4.53 -8.39
N ILE A 80 -13.75 -5.41 -7.45
CA ILE A 80 -14.19 -5.04 -6.10
C ILE A 80 -13.22 -4.08 -5.42
N VAL A 81 -11.90 -4.35 -5.50
CA VAL A 81 -10.88 -3.52 -4.85
C VAL A 81 -10.67 -2.22 -5.63
N TYR A 82 -10.67 -2.27 -6.96
CA TYR A 82 -10.60 -1.05 -7.78
C TYR A 82 -11.76 -0.10 -7.48
N ASN A 83 -12.97 -0.63 -7.36
CA ASN A 83 -14.16 0.15 -7.04
C ASN A 83 -14.09 0.78 -5.64
N MET A 84 -13.54 0.06 -4.65
CA MET A 84 -13.28 0.61 -3.32
C MET A 84 -12.31 1.80 -3.41
N LEU A 85 -11.18 1.63 -4.10
CA LEU A 85 -10.18 2.69 -4.26
C LEU A 85 -10.75 3.90 -5.01
N LYS A 86 -11.57 3.68 -6.05
CA LYS A 86 -12.24 4.76 -6.78
C LYS A 86 -13.10 5.61 -5.84
N LYS A 87 -13.94 4.96 -5.01
CA LYS A 87 -14.73 5.65 -3.99
C LYS A 87 -13.85 6.37 -2.95
N THR A 88 -12.72 5.79 -2.58
CA THR A 88 -11.77 6.43 -1.67
C THR A 88 -11.22 7.73 -2.25
N VAL A 89 -10.83 7.75 -3.52
CA VAL A 89 -10.36 8.98 -4.19
C VAL A 89 -11.47 10.04 -4.27
N ASP A 90 -12.72 9.63 -4.48
CA ASP A 90 -13.87 10.56 -4.49
C ASP A 90 -14.05 11.25 -3.11
N ILE A 91 -13.79 10.55 -2.01
CA ILE A 91 -13.91 11.07 -0.63
C ILE A 91 -12.65 11.83 -0.19
N TYR A 92 -11.48 11.36 -0.60
CA TYR A 92 -10.17 11.91 -0.24
C TYR A 92 -9.43 12.37 -1.51
N PRO A 93 -9.81 13.51 -2.10
CA PRO A 93 -9.27 13.95 -3.39
C PRO A 93 -7.76 14.26 -3.36
N ASN A 94 -7.21 14.50 -2.17
CA ASN A 94 -5.77 14.73 -1.98
C ASN A 94 -4.96 13.43 -1.78
N ALA A 95 -5.62 12.26 -1.77
CA ALA A 95 -4.94 10.99 -1.58
C ALA A 95 -4.20 10.57 -2.86
N HIS A 96 -2.90 10.30 -2.74
CA HIS A 96 -2.04 9.90 -3.85
C HIS A 96 -2.08 8.38 -4.04
N ILE A 97 -3.13 7.86 -4.70
CA ILE A 97 -3.34 6.42 -4.88
C ILE A 97 -3.05 5.99 -6.32
N TYR A 98 -2.11 5.07 -6.48
CA TYR A 98 -1.72 4.47 -7.75
C TYR A 98 -1.95 2.95 -7.73
N VAL A 99 -2.28 2.39 -8.88
CA VAL A 99 -2.47 0.94 -9.04
C VAL A 99 -1.49 0.38 -10.08
N THR A 100 -0.92 -0.80 -9.82
CA THR A 100 -0.07 -1.49 -10.80
C THR A 100 -0.86 -1.89 -12.03
N THR A 101 -0.23 -1.86 -13.21
CA THR A 101 -0.85 -2.33 -14.45
C THR A 101 -0.89 -3.85 -14.52
N GLU A 102 -1.85 -4.40 -15.26
CA GLU A 102 -1.94 -5.84 -15.54
C GLU A 102 -0.65 -6.38 -16.16
N LYS A 103 -0.09 -5.67 -17.16
CA LYS A 103 1.20 -6.01 -17.76
C LYS A 103 2.32 -6.16 -16.72
N ARG A 104 2.36 -5.27 -15.72
CA ARG A 104 3.38 -5.35 -14.66
C ARG A 104 3.13 -6.53 -13.73
N MET A 105 1.88 -6.84 -13.42
CA MET A 105 1.50 -8.02 -12.63
C MET A 105 1.88 -9.32 -13.34
N SER A 106 1.51 -9.48 -14.61
CA SER A 106 1.88 -10.67 -15.40
C SER A 106 3.38 -10.84 -15.54
N HIS A 107 4.12 -9.73 -15.67
CA HIS A 107 5.58 -9.77 -15.67
C HIS A 107 6.15 -10.29 -14.35
N CYS A 108 5.66 -9.81 -13.20
CA CYS A 108 6.09 -10.30 -11.89
C CYS A 108 5.75 -11.78 -11.68
N ASP A 109 4.57 -12.24 -12.11
CA ASP A 109 4.18 -13.65 -12.02
C ASP A 109 5.09 -14.53 -12.91
N GLY A 110 5.45 -14.05 -14.11
CA GLY A 110 6.39 -14.73 -15.00
C GLY A 110 7.81 -14.84 -14.43
N VAL A 111 8.31 -13.76 -13.80
CA VAL A 111 9.61 -13.79 -13.10
C VAL A 111 9.56 -14.77 -11.93
N PHE A 112 8.51 -14.73 -11.10
CA PHE A 112 8.34 -15.67 -9.98
C PHE A 112 8.36 -17.13 -10.44
N LYS A 113 7.60 -17.45 -11.49
CA LYS A 113 7.58 -18.80 -12.06
C LYS A 113 8.93 -19.24 -12.60
N LYS A 114 9.64 -18.34 -13.29
CA LYS A 114 10.97 -18.63 -13.83
C LYS A 114 11.97 -18.97 -12.71
N GLU A 115 11.97 -18.21 -11.61
CA GLU A 115 12.93 -18.38 -10.52
C GLU A 115 12.58 -19.53 -9.56
N THR A 116 11.28 -19.82 -9.38
CA THR A 116 10.81 -20.79 -8.37
C THR A 116 10.28 -22.10 -8.94
N GLY A 117 9.96 -22.13 -10.24
CA GLY A 117 9.25 -23.24 -10.88
C GLY A 117 7.76 -23.34 -10.50
N LYS A 118 7.20 -22.35 -9.78
CA LYS A 118 5.81 -22.36 -9.28
C LYS A 118 5.00 -21.18 -9.80
N ASP A 119 3.71 -21.40 -10.01
CA ASP A 119 2.76 -20.30 -10.19
C ASP A 119 2.48 -19.63 -8.83
N ARG A 120 2.12 -18.34 -8.84
CA ARG A 120 1.90 -17.52 -7.64
C ARG A 120 0.45 -17.54 -7.17
#